data_AF-A0A660YZ22-F1
#
_entry.id   AF-A0A660YZ22-F1
#
_cell.length_a   1.000
_cell.length_b   1.000
_cell.length_c   1.000
_cell.angle_alpha   90.00
_cell.angle_beta   90.00
_cell.angle_gamma   90.00
#
_symmetry.space_group_name_H-M   'P 1'
#
loop_
_entity.id
_entity.type
_entity.pdbx_description
1 polymer ?
#
loop_
_entity_poly.entity_id
_entity_poly.type
_entity_poly.pdbx_seq_one_letter_code
_entity_poly.pdbx_strand_id
1 'polypeptide(L)'
;TAFSILIISDSLAALIGRKFGRHKFLSKSFEGTLAFFVSACIVVFFTPKIGNFPEEYMIGFAAAFVGAIIENISSRLIDDNLSIPISVGFTMWILYLAILPKSELILSNVPR
;
A
#
# COMPACT_ATOMS: atom_id res chain seq x y z
N THR A 1 -6.91 -1.68 4.59
CA THR A 1 -5.86 -1.87 3.56
C THR A 1 -4.52 -1.30 4.03
N ALA A 2 -4.41 0.01 4.30
CA ALA A 2 -3.14 0.66 4.62
C ALA A 2 -2.38 0.06 5.81
N PHE A 3 -3.03 -0.18 6.95
CA PHE A 3 -2.39 -0.84 8.09
C PHE A 3 -2.00 -2.30 7.83
N SER A 4 -2.82 -3.03 7.07
CA SER A 4 -2.50 -4.41 6.66
C SER A 4 -1.27 -4.44 5.75
N ILE A 5 -1.16 -3.47 4.83
CA ILE A 5 0.02 -3.27 3.99
C ILE A 5 1.24 -2.96 4.86
N LEU A 6 1.13 -2.01 5.80
CA LEU A 6 2.21 -1.71 6.74
C LEU A 6 2.68 -2.98 7.47
N ILE A 7 1.81 -3.65 8.22
CA ILE A 7 2.21 -4.77 9.09
C ILE A 7 2.86 -5.91 8.29
N ILE A 8 2.22 -6.34 7.19
CA ILE A 8 2.68 -7.52 6.43
C ILE A 8 3.87 -7.15 5.54
N SER A 9 3.76 -6.04 4.81
CA SER A 9 4.73 -5.71 3.77
C SER A 9 6.00 -5.12 4.35
N ASP A 10 5.92 -4.30 5.40
CA ASP A 10 7.11 -3.77 6.08
C ASP A 10 7.93 -4.89 6.73
N SER A 11 7.25 -5.84 7.38
CA SER A 11 7.90 -7.05 7.93
C SER A 11 8.62 -7.87 6.86
N LEU A 12 7.98 -8.09 5.71
CA LEU A 12 8.58 -8.84 4.60
C LEU A 12 9.74 -8.08 3.94
N ALA A 13 9.63 -6.76 3.80
CA ALA A 13 10.68 -5.90 3.30
C ALA A 13 11.93 -5.97 4.18
N ALA A 14 11.75 -5.92 5.51
CA ALA A 14 12.82 -6.03 6.48
C ALA A 14 13.48 -7.42 6.46
N LEU A 15 12.69 -8.50 6.38
CA LEU A 15 13.20 -9.87 6.34
C LEU A 15 13.97 -10.17 5.04
N ILE A 16 13.39 -9.83 3.89
CA ILE A 16 14.02 -10.06 2.59
C ILE A 16 15.20 -9.10 2.38
N GLY A 17 15.06 -7.84 2.76
CA GLY A 17 16.15 -6.86 2.67
C GLY A 17 17.36 -7.24 3.52
N ARG A 18 17.17 -7.77 4.74
CA ARG A 18 18.29 -8.26 5.56
C ARG A 18 18.95 -9.52 5.02
N LYS A 19 18.17 -10.44 4.44
CA LYS A 19 18.69 -11.74 3.98
C LYS A 19 19.28 -11.70 2.57
N PHE A 20 18.67 -10.92 1.68
CA PHE A 20 18.95 -10.91 0.24
C PHE A 20 19.28 -9.52 -0.31
N GLY A 21 19.26 -8.46 0.51
CA GLY A 21 19.56 -7.11 0.07
C GLY A 21 21.01 -6.98 -0.40
N ARG A 22 21.20 -7.06 -1.71
CA ARG A 22 22.51 -6.92 -2.36
C ARG A 22 22.62 -5.58 -3.07
N HIS A 23 21.52 -5.12 -3.65
CA HIS A 23 21.48 -3.87 -4.40
C HIS A 23 20.83 -2.78 -3.56
N LYS A 24 21.58 -1.71 -3.26
CA LYS A 24 20.98 -0.51 -2.66
C LYS A 24 20.10 0.20 -3.68
N PHE A 25 18.91 0.59 -3.23
CA PHE A 25 17.96 1.42 -3.94
C PHE A 25 17.50 2.52 -2.99
N LEU A 26 17.82 3.78 -3.31
CA LEU A 26 17.70 4.95 -2.43
C LEU A 26 18.27 4.70 -1.02
N SER A 27 17.41 4.62 0.00
CA SER A 27 17.81 4.47 1.40
C SER A 27 17.90 3.01 1.86
N LYS A 28 17.22 2.09 1.17
CA LYS A 28 17.09 0.67 1.53
C LYS A 28 17.55 -0.26 0.39
N SER A 29 17.33 -1.57 0.50
CA SER A 29 17.65 -2.53 -0.57
C SER A 29 16.53 -2.62 -1.60
N PHE A 30 16.88 -2.75 -2.88
CA PHE A 30 15.92 -3.00 -3.97
C PHE A 30 15.07 -4.25 -3.71
N GLU A 31 15.71 -5.32 -3.24
CA GLU A 31 15.06 -6.60 -2.96
C GLU A 31 14.01 -6.48 -1.85
N GLY A 32 14.30 -5.67 -0.83
CA GLY A 32 13.36 -5.34 0.25
C GLY A 32 12.12 -4.60 -0.26
N THR A 33 12.31 -3.58 -1.11
CA THR A 33 11.20 -2.81 -1.68
C THR A 33 10.39 -3.61 -2.70
N LEU A 34 11.03 -4.49 -3.47
CA LEU A 34 10.31 -5.43 -4.32
C LEU A 34 9.47 -6.40 -3.48
N ALA A 35 10.02 -6.92 -2.38
CA ALA A 35 9.29 -7.76 -1.44
C ALA A 35 8.08 -7.02 -0.86
N PHE A 36 8.26 -5.76 -0.44
CA PHE A 36 7.18 -4.90 0.03
C PHE A 36 6.07 -4.78 -1.02
N PHE A 37 6.43 -4.44 -2.25
CA PHE A 37 5.46 -4.19 -3.31
C PHE A 37 4.66 -5.45 -3.65
N VAL A 38 5.34 -6.59 -3.81
CA VAL A 38 4.69 -7.87 -4.11
C VAL A 38 3.76 -8.29 -2.98
N SER A 39 4.19 -8.19 -1.72
CA SER A 39 3.33 -8.51 -0.59
C SER A 39 2.16 -7.55 -0.45
N ALA A 40 2.37 -6.26 -0.71
CA ALA A 40 1.30 -5.26 -0.67
C ALA A 40 0.23 -5.55 -1.74
N CYS A 41 0.62 -5.96 -2.95
CA CYS A 41 -0.31 -6.41 -3.99
C CYS A 41 -1.12 -7.64 -3.55
N ILE A 42 -0.49 -8.60 -2.87
CA ILE A 42 -1.19 -9.76 -2.29
C ILE A 42 -2.20 -9.29 -1.24
N VAL A 43 -1.81 -8.40 -0.33
CA VAL A 43 -2.71 -7.82 0.69
C VAL A 43 -3.89 -7.11 0.04
N VAL A 44 -3.66 -6.33 -1.02
CA VAL A 44 -4.70 -5.66 -1.81
C VAL A 44 -5.68 -6.68 -2.39
N PHE A 45 -5.20 -7.82 -2.86
CA PHE A 45 -6.06 -8.89 -3.40
C PHE A 45 -7.06 -9.41 -2.38
N PHE A 46 -6.64 -9.60 -1.13
CA PHE A 46 -7.46 -10.18 -0.06
C PHE A 46 -8.23 -9.15 0.78
N THR A 47 -7.99 -7.86 0.61
CA THR A 47 -8.71 -6.86 1.39
C THR A 47 -10.12 -6.64 0.86
N PRO A 48 -11.11 -6.43 1.76
CA PRO A 48 -12.49 -6.17 1.34
C PRO A 48 -12.58 -4.94 0.44
N LYS A 49 -13.50 -5.02 -0.52
CA LYS A 49 -13.81 -3.99 -1.51
C LYS A 49 -15.20 -3.43 -1.22
N ILE A 50 -15.40 -2.17 -1.51
CA ILE A 50 -16.65 -1.45 -1.22
C ILE A 50 -17.73 -1.89 -2.20
N GLY A 51 -17.41 -1.94 -3.50
CA GLY A 51 -18.36 -2.31 -4.55
C GLY A 51 -17.99 -3.57 -5.33
N ASN A 52 -16.84 -4.17 -5.03
CA ASN A 52 -16.22 -5.25 -5.81
C ASN A 52 -15.95 -4.86 -7.28
N PHE A 53 -15.67 -3.57 -7.51
CA PHE A 53 -15.35 -3.08 -8.84
C PHE A 53 -13.88 -3.40 -9.20
N PRO A 54 -13.58 -3.80 -10.45
CA PRO A 54 -12.20 -4.03 -10.90
C PRO A 54 -11.28 -2.82 -10.66
N GLU A 55 -11.82 -1.61 -10.75
CA GLU A 55 -11.13 -0.33 -10.56
C GLU A 55 -10.56 -0.21 -9.14
N GLU A 56 -11.21 -0.80 -8.13
CA GLU A 56 -10.71 -0.76 -6.75
C GLU A 56 -9.40 -1.54 -6.58
N TYR A 57 -9.16 -2.57 -7.40
CA TYR A 57 -7.88 -3.28 -7.44
C TYR A 57 -6.79 -2.40 -8.07
N MET A 58 -7.11 -1.69 -9.14
CA MET A 58 -6.17 -0.74 -9.77
C MET A 58 -5.77 0.37 -8.78
N ILE A 59 -6.74 0.93 -8.06
CA ILE A 59 -6.51 1.91 -6.99
C ILE A 59 -5.59 1.32 -5.92
N GLY A 60 -5.87 0.08 -5.50
CA GLY A 60 -5.06 -0.61 -4.49
C GLY A 60 -3.62 -0.88 -4.93
N PHE A 61 -3.40 -1.32 -6.15
CA PHE A 61 -2.06 -1.55 -6.68
C PHE A 61 -1.27 -0.25 -6.88
N ALA A 62 -1.93 0.82 -7.34
CA ALA A 62 -1.31 2.14 -7.42
C ALA A 62 -0.91 2.66 -6.04
N ALA A 63 -1.77 2.50 -5.02
CA ALA A 63 -1.43 2.87 -3.66
C ALA A 63 -0.32 2.00 -3.05
N ALA A 64 -0.30 0.69 -3.35
CA ALA A 64 0.78 -0.20 -2.96
C ALA A 64 2.12 0.20 -3.58
N PHE A 65 2.12 0.65 -4.84
CA PHE A 65 3.31 1.16 -5.52
C PHE A 65 3.85 2.43 -4.84
N VAL A 66 2.98 3.39 -4.53
CA VAL A 66 3.36 4.58 -3.77
C VAL A 66 3.90 4.20 -2.38
N GLY A 67 3.23 3.27 -1.70
CA GLY A 67 3.69 2.75 -0.41
C GLY A 67 5.10 2.14 -0.47
N ALA A 68 5.42 1.41 -1.54
CA ALA A 68 6.75 0.83 -1.74
C ALA A 68 7.83 1.90 -1.96
N ILE A 69 7.51 2.95 -2.73
CA ILE A 69 8.43 4.09 -2.91
C ILE A 69 8.66 4.80 -1.58
N ILE A 70 7.60 5.05 -0.82
CA ILE A 70 7.70 5.69 0.49
C ILE A 70 8.48 4.82 1.46
N GLU A 71 8.22 3.52 1.53
CA GLU A 71 9.01 2.57 2.33
C GLU A 71 10.51 2.67 2.01
N ASN A 72 10.86 2.76 0.73
CA ASN A 72 12.25 2.79 0.29
C ASN A 72 12.95 4.14 0.55
N ILE A 73 12.21 5.26 0.41
CA ILE A 73 12.73 6.61 0.68
C ILE A 73 12.85 6.85 2.19
N SER A 74 11.86 6.37 2.93
CA SER A 74 11.72 6.58 4.35
C SER A 74 12.95 5.99 5.05
N SER A 75 13.78 6.93 5.49
CA SER A 75 15.08 6.72 6.10
C SER A 75 15.02 7.30 7.50
N ARG A 76 16.12 7.22 8.27
CA ARG A 76 16.20 7.59 9.70
C ARG A 76 15.51 8.89 10.14
N LEU A 77 15.20 9.81 9.21
CA LEU A 77 14.49 11.08 9.43
C LEU A 77 12.95 10.96 9.48
N ILE A 78 12.37 9.93 8.86
CA ILE A 78 10.93 9.77 8.67
C ILE A 78 10.53 8.35 9.09
N ASP A 79 9.55 8.21 9.98
CA ASP A 79 9.08 6.91 10.48
C ASP A 79 8.15 6.23 9.46
N ASP A 80 8.52 5.02 9.04
CA ASP A 80 7.80 4.18 8.09
C ASP A 80 6.38 3.84 8.60
N ASN A 81 6.23 3.68 9.92
CA ASN A 81 4.96 3.33 10.55
C ASN A 81 3.91 4.43 10.43
N LEU A 82 4.34 5.68 10.21
CA LEU A 82 3.45 6.81 9.97
C LEU A 82 3.33 7.09 8.47
N SER A 83 4.46 7.07 7.77
CA SER A 83 4.55 7.49 6.37
C SER A 83 3.87 6.53 5.42
N ILE A 84 3.96 5.22 5.67
CA ILE A 84 3.33 4.21 4.82
C ILE A 84 1.79 4.30 4.93
N PRO A 85 1.16 4.27 6.12
CA PRO A 85 -0.29 4.38 6.21
C PRO A 85 -0.84 5.69 5.63
N ILE A 86 -0.16 6.81 5.89
CA ILE A 86 -0.56 8.13 5.37
C ILE A 86 -0.48 8.12 3.84
N SER A 87 0.66 7.75 3.26
CA SER A 87 0.84 7.78 1.80
C SER A 87 -0.12 6.84 1.07
N VAL A 88 -0.27 5.61 1.55
CA VAL A 88 -1.20 4.63 0.97
C VAL A 88 -2.65 5.12 1.12
N GLY A 89 -3.03 5.61 2.29
CA GLY A 89 -4.38 6.13 2.56
C GLY A 89 -4.73 7.34 1.70
N PHE A 90 -3.85 8.33 1.64
CA PHE A 90 -4.02 9.52 0.79
C PHE A 90 -4.08 9.16 -0.69
N THR A 91 -3.22 8.26 -1.16
CA THR A 91 -3.21 7.82 -2.55
C THR A 91 -4.53 7.13 -2.91
N MET A 92 -4.99 6.20 -2.06
CA MET A 92 -6.29 5.56 -2.25
C MET A 92 -7.40 6.61 -2.28
N TRP A 93 -7.42 7.54 -1.33
CA TRP A 93 -8.47 8.56 -1.23
C TRP A 93 -8.55 9.42 -2.48
N ILE A 94 -7.42 9.95 -2.97
CA ILE A 94 -7.37 10.76 -4.20
C ILE A 94 -7.85 9.95 -5.41
N LEU A 95 -7.41 8.70 -5.54
CA LEU A 95 -7.78 7.87 -6.68
C LEU A 95 -9.25 7.44 -6.64
N TYR A 96 -9.83 7.20 -5.47
CA TYR A 96 -11.26 6.97 -5.33
C TYR A 96 -12.07 8.19 -5.78
N LEU A 97 -11.67 9.40 -5.38
CA LEU A 97 -12.32 10.63 -5.85
C LEU A 97 -12.19 10.83 -7.36
N ALA A 98 -11.04 10.46 -7.94
CA ALA A 98 -10.78 10.65 -9.37
C ALA A 98 -11.48 9.61 -10.26
N ILE A 99 -11.49 8.34 -9.85
CA ILE A 99 -11.93 7.20 -10.68
C ILE A 99 -13.36 6.77 -10.33
N LEU A 100 -13.74 6.82 -9.05
CA LEU A 100 -15.04 6.40 -8.55
C LEU A 100 -15.75 7.52 -7.75
N PRO A 101 -15.95 8.73 -8.33
CA PRO A 101 -16.53 9.87 -7.60
C PRO A 101 -17.96 9.63 -7.08
N LYS A 102 -18.67 8.64 -7.66
CA LYS A 102 -20.04 8.26 -7.29
C LYS A 102 -20.12 7.06 -6.35
N SER A 103 -18.99 6.57 -5.84
CA SER A 103 -19.02 5.64 -4.70
C SER A 103 -19.43 6.43 -3.46
N GLU A 104 -20.71 6.80 -3.37
CA GLU A 104 -21.26 7.24 -2.11
C GLU A 104 -21.04 6.12 -1.08
N LEU A 105 -20.91 6.50 0.19
CA LEU A 105 -20.93 5.61 1.35
C LEU A 105 -22.30 4.92 1.43
N ILE A 106 -22.62 4.08 0.43
CA ILE A 106 -23.74 3.16 0.48
C ILE A 106 -23.30 2.09 1.46
N LEU A 107 -23.65 2.30 2.72
CA LEU A 107 -23.59 1.25 3.72
C LEU A 107 -24.47 0.12 3.19
N SER A 108 -23.82 -0.93 2.68
CA SER A 108 -24.51 -2.14 2.27
C SER A 108 -25.31 -2.64 3.48
N ASN A 109 -26.65 -2.58 3.39
CA ASN A 109 -27.66 -2.83 4.45
C ASN A 109 -28.25 -1.63 5.24
N VAL A 110 -28.11 -0.38 4.81
CA VAL A 110 -28.91 0.73 5.39
C VAL A 110 -29.96 1.21 4.36
N PRO A 111 -31.27 1.06 4.64
CA PRO A 111 -32.33 1.61 3.77
C PRO A 111 -32.24 3.13 3.71
N ARG A 112 -32.56 3.70 2.54
CA ARG A 112 -32.70 5.15 2.35
C ARG A 112 -33.97 5.68 2.99
#